data_AF-A0A926JJJ6-F1
#
_entry.id   AF-A0A926JJJ6-F1
#
_cell.length_a   1.000
_cell.length_b   1.000
_cell.length_c   1.000
_cell.angle_alpha   90.00
_cell.angle_beta   90.00
_cell.angle_gamma   90.00
#
_symmetry.space_group_name_H-M   'P 1'
#
loop_
_entity.id
_entity.type
_entity.pdbx_description
1 polymer ?
#
loop_
_entity_poly.entity_id
_entity_poly.type
_entity_poly.pdbx_seq_one_letter_code
_entity_poly.pdbx_strand_id
1 'polypeptide(L)'
;MPETGGDGANEPPRTLAEKLSRLREARAPEGGRPPSWDALAKQIADATGVAVSGAYLWELGTGKPGTNVTLKHLKAFSEFFGRRVSYFVDDEVAFEDDAQAQLALLEQLRRLGVKQIRLQNMEGDAGPEAVTDLLGRLQTLDILRDTDVRDIALQVTRLTAEQREALGSLASKPSLLDALPRTIGLLEAATGLTDEQITSATWALGQPDAFQALQDEGVLKIARQCHELLPSSRDAVLSMIAQLGRLESGKA
;
A
#
# COMPACT_ATOMS: atom_id res chain seq x y z
N MET A 1 -4.50 -53.82 13.34
CA MET A 1 -3.40 -52.83 13.36
C MET A 1 -3.39 -52.14 12.00
N PRO A 2 -3.09 -50.83 11.97
CA PRO A 2 -3.38 -49.95 10.85
C PRO A 2 -2.20 -49.82 9.88
N GLU A 3 -2.49 -49.75 8.59
CA GLU A 3 -1.52 -49.34 7.57
C GLU A 3 -1.65 -47.82 7.37
N THR A 4 -0.62 -47.12 7.80
CA THR A 4 -0.32 -45.71 7.57
C THR A 4 -0.28 -45.40 6.08
N GLY A 5 -1.11 -44.46 5.63
CA GLY A 5 -1.05 -43.82 4.31
C GLY A 5 -1.35 -42.34 4.45
N GLY A 6 -0.42 -41.59 5.06
CA GLY A 6 -0.47 -40.14 5.03
C GLY A 6 -0.04 -39.63 3.67
N ASP A 7 -1.00 -39.22 2.84
CA ASP A 7 -0.74 -38.40 1.64
C ASP A 7 -1.93 -37.51 1.22
N GLY A 8 -2.87 -37.22 2.13
CA GLY A 8 -4.04 -36.36 1.85
C GLY A 8 -3.86 -34.89 2.23
N ALA A 9 -2.67 -34.48 2.70
CA ALA A 9 -2.47 -33.17 3.32
C ALA A 9 -2.29 -32.01 2.31
N ASN A 10 -2.28 -32.28 1.00
CA ASN A 10 -2.01 -31.25 -0.02
C ASN A 10 -2.99 -31.25 -1.20
N GLU A 11 -4.09 -32.01 -1.15
CA GLU A 11 -5.13 -31.89 -2.17
C GLU A 11 -5.95 -30.60 -1.92
N PRO A 12 -6.16 -29.76 -2.96
CA PRO A 12 -6.98 -28.57 -2.81
C PRO A 12 -8.40 -29.00 -2.40
N PRO A 13 -9.04 -28.30 -1.44
CA PRO A 13 -10.39 -28.64 -0.99
C PRO A 13 -11.33 -28.51 -2.19
N ARG A 14 -11.99 -29.61 -2.56
CA ARG A 14 -12.80 -29.69 -3.80
C ARG A 14 -14.23 -29.27 -3.53
N THR A 15 -14.76 -29.67 -2.38
CA THR A 15 -16.15 -29.43 -2.01
C THR A 15 -16.33 -28.13 -1.23
N LEU A 16 -17.53 -27.54 -1.30
CA LEU A 16 -17.90 -26.39 -0.47
C LEU A 16 -17.67 -26.66 1.04
N ALA A 17 -17.94 -27.89 1.48
CA ALA A 17 -17.77 -28.30 2.87
C ALA A 17 -16.30 -28.21 3.33
N GLU A 18 -15.38 -28.74 2.53
CA GLU A 18 -13.94 -28.69 2.81
C GLU A 18 -13.42 -27.25 2.76
N LYS A 19 -13.88 -26.47 1.78
CA LYS A 19 -13.51 -25.05 1.62
C LYS A 19 -13.93 -24.22 2.83
N LEU A 20 -15.18 -24.38 3.30
CA LEU A 20 -15.68 -23.68 4.50
C LEU A 20 -14.99 -24.15 5.79
N SER A 21 -14.78 -25.45 5.95
CA SER A 21 -14.08 -26.00 7.11
C SER A 21 -12.65 -25.50 7.21
N ARG A 22 -11.91 -25.46 6.10
CA ARG A 22 -10.53 -24.94 6.03
C ARG A 22 -10.47 -23.43 6.32
N LEU A 23 -11.41 -22.64 5.78
CA LEU A 23 -11.48 -21.21 6.05
C LEU A 23 -11.79 -20.90 7.52
N ARG A 24 -12.62 -21.73 8.17
CA ARG A 24 -12.87 -21.64 9.61
C ARG A 24 -11.61 -21.97 10.41
N GLU A 25 -10.90 -23.04 10.04
CA GLU A 25 -9.66 -23.45 10.71
C GLU A 25 -8.56 -22.41 10.63
N ALA A 26 -8.39 -21.77 9.48
CA ALA A 26 -7.41 -20.69 9.27
C ALA A 26 -7.66 -19.44 10.14
N ARG A 27 -8.84 -19.34 10.79
CA ARG A 27 -9.19 -18.26 11.72
C ARG A 27 -9.00 -18.63 13.20
N ALA A 28 -8.34 -19.74 13.50
CA ALA A 28 -7.92 -20.04 14.86
C ALA A 28 -6.87 -19.00 15.33
N PRO A 29 -7.05 -18.38 16.52
CA PRO A 29 -6.00 -17.57 17.12
C PRO A 29 -4.79 -18.44 17.49
N GLU A 30 -3.59 -17.86 17.59
CA GLU A 30 -2.36 -18.61 17.92
C GLU A 30 -2.54 -19.43 19.21
N GLY A 31 -2.42 -20.76 19.09
CA GLY A 31 -2.61 -21.69 20.21
C GLY A 31 -4.06 -21.95 20.64
N GLY A 32 -5.06 -21.39 19.93
CA GLY A 32 -6.47 -21.52 20.24
C GLY A 32 -7.25 -22.44 19.28
N ARG A 33 -8.54 -22.63 19.59
CA ARG A 33 -9.47 -23.40 18.75
C ARG A 33 -10.10 -22.50 17.68
N PRO A 34 -10.40 -23.03 16.47
CA PRO A 34 -11.22 -22.32 15.50
C PRO A 34 -12.55 -21.85 16.10
N PRO A 35 -13.14 -20.75 15.61
CA PRO A 35 -14.45 -20.28 16.07
C PRO A 35 -15.50 -21.38 15.90
N SER A 36 -16.46 -21.43 16.85
CA SER A 36 -17.63 -22.30 16.69
C SER A 36 -18.45 -21.87 15.47
N TRP A 37 -19.27 -22.78 14.93
CA TRP A 37 -20.13 -22.43 13.79
C TRP A 37 -21.12 -21.31 14.11
N ASP A 38 -21.63 -21.24 15.35
CA ASP A 38 -22.47 -20.12 15.80
C ASP A 38 -21.69 -18.80 15.90
N ALA A 39 -20.45 -18.84 16.40
CA ALA A 39 -19.61 -17.64 16.45
C ALA A 39 -19.27 -17.15 15.03
N LEU A 40 -18.95 -18.07 14.11
CA LEU A 40 -18.67 -17.75 12.72
C LEU A 40 -19.90 -17.18 12.00
N ALA A 41 -21.08 -17.76 12.23
CA ALA A 41 -22.36 -17.28 11.70
C ALA A 41 -22.65 -15.85 12.14
N LYS A 42 -22.43 -15.55 13.44
CA LYS A 42 -22.59 -14.19 13.97
C LYS A 42 -21.61 -13.21 13.33
N GLN A 43 -20.34 -13.59 13.20
CA GLN A 43 -19.33 -12.74 12.54
C GLN A 43 -19.67 -12.44 11.07
N ILE A 44 -20.18 -13.43 10.32
CA ILE A 44 -20.62 -13.23 8.94
C ILE A 44 -21.82 -12.27 8.89
N ALA A 45 -22.80 -12.45 9.77
CA ALA A 45 -23.97 -11.59 9.84
C ALA A 45 -23.62 -10.15 10.21
N ASP A 46 -22.73 -9.96 11.20
CA ASP A 46 -22.27 -8.64 11.64
C ASP A 46 -21.49 -7.91 10.55
N ALA A 47 -20.69 -8.62 9.75
CA ALA A 47 -19.88 -8.04 8.69
C ALA A 47 -20.65 -7.74 7.39
N THR A 48 -21.63 -8.58 7.04
CA THR A 48 -22.28 -8.54 5.71
C THR A 48 -23.76 -8.13 5.77
N GLY A 49 -24.35 -8.07 6.96
CA GLY A 49 -25.79 -7.85 7.15
C GLY A 49 -26.68 -9.03 6.70
N VAL A 50 -26.09 -10.15 6.27
CA VAL A 50 -26.83 -11.35 5.85
C VAL A 50 -26.97 -12.30 7.02
N ALA A 51 -28.20 -12.56 7.46
CA ALA A 51 -28.49 -13.52 8.52
C ALA A 51 -28.14 -14.95 8.08
N VAL A 52 -27.25 -15.59 8.83
CA VAL A 52 -26.82 -16.99 8.65
C VAL A 52 -26.87 -17.65 10.04
N SER A 53 -27.40 -18.88 10.16
CA SER A 53 -27.40 -19.60 11.44
C SER A 53 -26.19 -20.52 11.58
N GLY A 54 -25.74 -20.76 12.81
CA GLY A 54 -24.62 -21.68 13.07
C GLY A 54 -24.94 -23.13 12.69
N ALA A 55 -26.18 -23.56 12.88
CA ALA A 55 -26.65 -24.87 12.42
C ALA A 55 -26.53 -25.01 10.89
N TYR A 56 -26.93 -24.00 10.12
CA TYR A 56 -26.81 -24.02 8.66
C TYR A 56 -25.35 -24.03 8.20
N LEU A 57 -24.46 -23.27 8.83
CA LEU A 57 -23.01 -23.33 8.54
C LEU A 57 -22.40 -24.69 8.91
N TRP A 58 -22.85 -25.32 9.99
CA TRP A 58 -22.41 -26.67 10.34
C TRP A 58 -22.87 -27.68 9.28
N GLU A 59 -24.13 -27.60 8.81
CA GLU A 59 -24.63 -28.47 7.73
C GLU A 59 -23.84 -28.30 6.43
N LEU A 60 -23.53 -27.05 6.06
CA LEU A 60 -22.67 -26.75 4.90
C LEU A 60 -21.23 -27.25 5.11
N GLY A 61 -20.63 -26.98 6.27
CA GLY A 61 -19.25 -27.34 6.58
C GLY A 61 -19.01 -28.84 6.78
N THR A 62 -20.06 -29.59 7.12
CA THR A 62 -20.02 -31.07 7.21
C THR A 62 -20.46 -31.77 5.93
N GLY A 63 -20.88 -31.01 4.91
CA GLY A 63 -21.30 -31.57 3.63
C GLY A 63 -22.59 -32.39 3.74
N LYS A 64 -23.51 -32.01 4.64
CA LYS A 64 -24.76 -32.74 4.84
C LYS A 64 -25.56 -32.76 3.53
N PRO A 65 -25.90 -33.96 3.00
CA PRO A 65 -26.63 -34.08 1.73
C PRO A 65 -27.95 -33.31 1.75
N GLY A 66 -28.25 -32.59 0.66
CA GLY A 66 -29.48 -31.80 0.52
C GLY A 66 -29.44 -30.39 1.10
N THR A 67 -28.31 -29.95 1.66
CA THR A 67 -28.14 -28.58 2.14
C THR A 67 -27.87 -27.64 0.97
N ASN A 68 -28.88 -26.87 0.56
CA ASN A 68 -28.76 -25.93 -0.57
C ASN A 68 -28.19 -24.58 -0.11
N VAL A 69 -27.19 -24.06 -0.84
CA VAL A 69 -26.60 -22.75 -0.60
C VAL A 69 -27.16 -21.73 -1.59
N THR A 70 -27.68 -20.61 -1.07
CA THR A 70 -28.22 -19.55 -1.93
C THR A 70 -27.09 -18.63 -2.41
N LEU A 71 -27.27 -18.00 -3.58
CA LEU A 71 -26.34 -16.99 -4.08
C LEU A 71 -26.13 -15.83 -3.08
N LYS A 72 -27.15 -15.51 -2.29
CA LYS A 72 -27.06 -14.49 -1.23
C LYS A 72 -26.06 -14.91 -0.15
N HIS A 73 -26.09 -16.18 0.28
CA HIS A 73 -25.13 -16.72 1.24
C HIS A 73 -23.72 -16.82 0.64
N LEU A 74 -23.59 -17.24 -0.63
CA LEU A 74 -22.28 -17.29 -1.30
C LEU A 74 -21.62 -15.91 -1.43
N LYS A 75 -22.41 -14.86 -1.72
CA LYS A 75 -21.90 -13.47 -1.73
C LYS A 75 -21.46 -13.00 -0.33
N ALA A 76 -22.24 -13.34 0.70
CA ALA A 76 -21.85 -13.04 2.08
C ALA A 76 -20.55 -13.76 2.48
N PHE A 77 -20.36 -15.03 2.07
CA PHE A 77 -19.11 -15.75 2.31
C PHE A 77 -17.95 -15.12 1.53
N SER A 78 -18.18 -14.75 0.28
CA SER A 78 -17.20 -14.06 -0.58
C SER A 78 -16.68 -12.77 0.07
N GLU A 79 -17.58 -11.92 0.54
CA GLU A 79 -17.27 -10.67 1.22
C GLU A 79 -16.56 -10.92 2.56
N PHE A 80 -17.10 -11.81 3.40
CA PHE A 80 -16.54 -12.07 4.72
C PHE A 80 -15.15 -12.72 4.70
N PHE A 81 -14.91 -13.66 3.78
CA PHE A 81 -13.64 -14.39 3.67
C PHE A 81 -12.65 -13.74 2.69
N GLY A 82 -13.05 -12.70 1.95
CA GLY A 82 -12.22 -12.08 0.93
C GLY A 82 -11.83 -13.06 -0.18
N ARG A 83 -12.79 -13.89 -0.62
CA ARG A 83 -12.63 -14.89 -1.70
C ARG A 83 -13.68 -14.63 -2.78
N ARG A 84 -13.41 -14.98 -4.03
CA ARG A 84 -14.43 -14.85 -5.10
C ARG A 84 -15.58 -15.82 -4.88
N VAL A 85 -16.80 -15.47 -5.31
CA VAL A 85 -17.98 -16.36 -5.23
C VAL A 85 -17.71 -17.72 -5.88
N SER A 86 -16.98 -17.75 -7.00
CA SER A 86 -16.58 -18.97 -7.71
C SER A 86 -15.76 -19.95 -6.85
N TYR A 87 -15.04 -19.46 -5.84
CA TYR A 87 -14.33 -20.33 -4.89
C TYR A 87 -15.30 -21.29 -4.20
N PHE A 88 -16.51 -20.84 -3.86
CA PHE A 88 -17.49 -21.59 -3.08
C PHE A 88 -18.44 -22.45 -3.94
N VAL A 89 -18.30 -22.42 -5.27
CA VAL A 89 -19.08 -23.24 -6.20
C VAL A 89 -18.23 -24.45 -6.62
N ASP A 90 -18.87 -25.60 -6.84
CA ASP A 90 -18.19 -26.89 -7.10
C ASP A 90 -17.31 -26.85 -8.36
N ASP A 91 -16.19 -27.60 -8.32
CA ASP A 91 -15.02 -27.39 -9.19
C ASP A 91 -15.23 -27.74 -10.68
N GLU A 92 -16.29 -28.46 -11.09
CA GLU A 92 -16.51 -28.79 -12.52
C GLU A 92 -16.88 -27.57 -13.37
N VAL A 93 -17.77 -26.71 -12.89
CA VAL A 93 -18.18 -25.50 -13.63
C VAL A 93 -17.13 -24.40 -13.49
N ALA A 94 -16.48 -24.31 -12.33
CA ALA A 94 -15.43 -23.32 -12.10
C ALA A 94 -14.16 -23.62 -12.89
N PHE A 95 -13.78 -24.90 -13.09
CA PHE A 95 -12.63 -25.25 -13.91
C PHE A 95 -12.89 -25.03 -15.40
N GLU A 96 -14.08 -25.32 -15.92
CA GLU A 96 -14.42 -25.03 -17.32
C GLU A 96 -14.53 -23.53 -17.60
N ASP A 97 -15.18 -22.75 -16.73
CA ASP A 97 -15.27 -21.30 -16.88
C ASP A 97 -13.92 -20.61 -16.69
N ASP A 98 -13.10 -21.05 -15.73
CA ASP A 98 -11.77 -20.49 -15.51
C ASP A 98 -10.80 -20.95 -16.60
N ALA A 99 -10.90 -22.18 -17.12
CA ALA A 99 -10.13 -22.62 -18.29
C ALA A 99 -10.55 -21.86 -19.56
N GLN A 100 -11.84 -21.61 -19.77
CA GLN A 100 -12.33 -20.79 -20.88
C GLN A 100 -11.93 -19.31 -20.72
N ALA A 101 -11.97 -18.77 -19.51
CA ALA A 101 -11.52 -17.41 -19.22
C ALA A 101 -9.99 -17.29 -19.37
N GLN A 102 -9.23 -18.29 -18.94
CA GLN A 102 -7.78 -18.39 -19.14
C GLN A 102 -7.45 -18.54 -20.62
N LEU A 103 -8.17 -19.36 -21.39
CA LEU A 103 -8.02 -19.47 -22.84
C LEU A 103 -8.36 -18.15 -23.56
N ALA A 104 -9.46 -17.50 -23.19
CA ALA A 104 -9.85 -16.20 -23.75
C ALA A 104 -8.83 -15.11 -23.40
N LEU A 105 -8.29 -15.12 -22.18
CA LEU A 105 -7.23 -14.22 -21.74
C LEU A 105 -5.93 -14.52 -22.50
N LEU A 106 -5.53 -15.79 -22.66
CA LEU A 106 -4.38 -16.19 -23.47
C LEU A 106 -4.55 -15.78 -24.93
N GLU A 107 -5.77 -15.83 -25.49
CA GLU A 107 -6.05 -15.35 -26.84
C GLU A 107 -5.99 -13.83 -26.95
N GLN A 108 -6.46 -13.10 -25.94
CA GLN A 108 -6.35 -11.64 -25.86
C GLN A 108 -4.89 -11.21 -25.69
N LEU A 109 -4.14 -11.87 -24.82
CA LEU A 109 -2.71 -11.66 -24.61
C LEU A 109 -1.91 -12.03 -25.87
N ARG A 110 -2.26 -13.10 -26.58
CA ARG A 110 -1.70 -13.43 -27.91
C ARG A 110 -2.03 -12.36 -28.95
N ARG A 111 -3.24 -11.80 -28.95
CA ARG A 111 -3.63 -10.70 -29.86
C ARG A 111 -2.89 -9.40 -29.56
N LEU A 112 -2.67 -9.08 -28.29
CA LEU A 112 -1.95 -7.89 -27.82
C LEU A 112 -0.42 -8.05 -27.98
N GLY A 113 0.10 -9.25 -27.71
CA GLY A 113 1.52 -9.60 -27.78
C GLY A 113 2.05 -9.97 -29.17
N VAL A 114 1.21 -10.23 -30.19
CA VAL A 114 1.68 -10.57 -31.55
C VAL A 114 1.52 -9.41 -32.55
N LYS A 115 0.72 -8.39 -32.23
CA LYS A 115 0.55 -7.22 -33.13
C LYS A 115 1.36 -5.97 -32.71
N GLN A 116 1.82 -5.89 -31.47
CA GLN A 116 2.61 -4.77 -30.97
C GLN A 116 4.09 -5.10 -30.71
N ILE A 117 4.60 -6.27 -31.12
CA ILE A 117 6.05 -6.49 -31.32
C ILE A 117 6.47 -5.83 -32.64
N ARG A 118 6.32 -4.51 -32.67
CA ARG A 118 7.18 -3.57 -33.38
C ARG A 118 7.05 -2.29 -32.58
N LEU A 119 8.05 -2.04 -31.74
CA LEU A 119 9.02 -1.00 -32.02
C LEU A 119 10.09 -1.07 -30.93
N GLN A 120 11.33 -1.19 -31.38
CA GLN A 120 12.57 -1.01 -30.61
C GLN A 120 12.96 -2.21 -29.74
N ASN A 121 13.58 -3.16 -30.43
CA ASN A 121 14.82 -3.84 -30.04
C ASN A 121 14.74 -5.37 -30.14
N MET A 122 15.43 -5.82 -31.20
CA MET A 122 16.16 -7.07 -31.34
C MET A 122 15.41 -8.28 -31.92
N GLU A 123 16.06 -8.79 -32.96
CA GLU A 123 15.75 -9.97 -33.75
C GLU A 123 15.77 -11.21 -32.84
N GLY A 124 14.65 -11.91 -32.76
CA GLY A 124 14.56 -13.16 -32.03
C GLY A 124 13.12 -13.62 -31.91
N ASP A 125 12.89 -14.89 -32.22
CA ASP A 125 11.62 -15.59 -32.05
C ASP A 125 10.99 -15.29 -30.68
N ALA A 126 9.66 -15.13 -30.61
CA ALA A 126 8.96 -14.71 -29.40
C ALA A 126 9.15 -15.73 -28.26
N GLY A 127 10.25 -15.55 -27.53
CA GLY A 127 10.74 -16.47 -26.52
C GLY A 127 10.24 -16.16 -25.11
N PRO A 128 10.69 -16.95 -24.11
CA PRO A 128 10.29 -16.83 -22.70
C PRO A 128 10.49 -15.43 -22.09
N GLU A 129 11.33 -14.58 -22.71
CA GLU A 129 11.54 -13.18 -22.35
C GLU A 129 10.28 -12.32 -22.53
N ALA A 130 9.51 -12.51 -23.60
CA ALA A 130 8.26 -11.78 -23.85
C ALA A 130 7.17 -12.15 -22.83
N VAL A 131 7.14 -13.42 -22.40
CA VAL A 131 6.23 -13.91 -21.35
C VAL A 131 6.63 -13.33 -19.98
N THR A 132 7.93 -13.26 -19.70
CA THR A 132 8.46 -12.69 -18.45
C THR A 132 8.18 -11.19 -18.36
N ASP A 133 8.37 -10.44 -19.45
CA ASP A 133 8.02 -9.01 -19.53
C ASP A 133 6.51 -8.79 -19.31
N LEU A 134 5.66 -9.60 -19.96
CA LEU A 134 4.21 -9.53 -19.78
C LEU A 134 3.78 -9.86 -18.34
N LEU A 135 4.37 -10.87 -17.72
CA LEU A 135 4.13 -11.22 -16.32
C LEU A 135 4.53 -10.07 -15.39
N GLY A 136 5.69 -9.45 -15.62
CA GLY A 136 6.12 -8.28 -14.85
C GLY A 136 5.16 -7.10 -14.97
N ARG A 137 4.63 -6.85 -16.18
CA ARG A 137 3.61 -5.81 -16.41
C ARG A 137 2.29 -6.13 -15.72
N LEU A 138 1.83 -7.39 -15.75
CA LEU A 138 0.59 -7.80 -15.08
C LEU A 138 0.71 -7.70 -13.56
N GLN A 139 1.85 -8.10 -12.99
CA GLN A 139 2.13 -7.92 -11.56
C GLN A 139 2.14 -6.44 -11.16
N THR A 140 2.74 -5.58 -11.98
CA THR A 140 2.71 -4.13 -11.77
C THR A 140 1.27 -3.60 -11.78
N LEU A 141 0.45 -4.01 -12.74
CA LEU A 141 -0.96 -3.61 -12.82
C LEU A 141 -1.80 -4.15 -11.65
N ASP A 142 -1.49 -5.32 -11.12
CA ASP A 142 -2.15 -5.88 -9.94
C ASP A 142 -1.86 -5.07 -8.67
N ILE A 143 -0.62 -4.60 -8.52
CA ILE A 143 -0.21 -3.66 -7.44
C ILE A 143 -0.95 -2.32 -7.58
N LEU A 144 -1.13 -1.82 -8.82
CA LEU A 144 -1.84 -0.57 -9.12
C LEU A 144 -3.38 -0.72 -9.13
N ARG A 145 -3.93 -1.86 -8.69
CA ARG A 145 -5.38 -2.03 -8.54
C ARG A 145 -5.93 -1.12 -7.45
N ASP A 146 -5.14 -0.89 -6.41
CA ASP A 146 -5.43 0.08 -5.35
C ASP A 146 -5.48 1.51 -5.94
N THR A 147 -6.52 2.26 -5.62
CA THR A 147 -6.76 3.61 -6.18
C THR A 147 -5.74 4.61 -5.67
N ASP A 148 -5.36 4.52 -4.40
CA ASP A 148 -4.40 5.43 -3.79
C ASP A 148 -3.00 5.18 -4.35
N VAL A 149 -2.62 3.90 -4.51
CA VAL A 149 -1.35 3.51 -5.13
C VAL A 149 -1.30 3.91 -6.61
N ARG A 150 -2.42 3.82 -7.32
CA ARG A 150 -2.53 4.26 -8.72
C ARG A 150 -2.40 5.77 -8.87
N ASP A 151 -3.04 6.55 -8.00
CA ASP A 151 -2.94 8.01 -8.04
C ASP A 151 -1.51 8.49 -7.71
N ILE A 152 -0.86 7.86 -6.73
CA ILE A 152 0.56 8.09 -6.42
C ILE A 152 1.44 7.72 -7.63
N ALA A 153 1.22 6.57 -8.25
CA ALA A 153 1.98 6.15 -9.43
C ALA A 153 1.82 7.15 -10.59
N LEU A 154 0.60 7.64 -10.84
CA LEU A 154 0.34 8.67 -11.84
C LEU A 154 1.04 9.99 -11.50
N GLN A 155 1.13 10.37 -10.23
CA GLN A 155 1.90 11.54 -9.81
C GLN A 155 3.40 11.34 -10.07
N VAL A 156 3.95 10.17 -9.76
CA VAL A 156 5.37 9.84 -9.99
C VAL A 156 5.72 9.87 -11.48
N THR A 157 4.78 9.53 -12.38
CA THR A 157 5.03 9.65 -13.84
C THR A 157 5.24 11.08 -14.31
N ARG A 158 4.77 12.08 -13.56
CA ARG A 158 4.94 13.52 -13.89
C ARG A 158 6.31 14.06 -13.47
N LEU A 159 7.06 13.31 -12.67
CA LEU A 159 8.39 13.70 -12.19
C LEU A 159 9.46 13.46 -13.26
N THR A 160 10.55 14.22 -13.21
CA THR A 160 11.72 14.03 -14.07
C THR A 160 12.47 12.74 -13.71
N ALA A 161 13.36 12.27 -14.58
CA ALA A 161 14.16 11.07 -14.33
C ALA A 161 15.03 11.20 -13.07
N GLU A 162 15.68 12.36 -12.90
CA GLU A 162 16.50 12.68 -11.74
C GLU A 162 15.70 12.71 -10.43
N GLN A 163 14.47 13.26 -10.46
CA GLN A 163 13.56 13.26 -9.32
C GLN A 163 13.07 11.85 -8.95
N ARG A 164 12.81 10.99 -9.95
CA ARG A 164 12.42 9.59 -9.71
C ARG A 164 13.56 8.78 -9.11
N GLU A 165 14.78 9.00 -9.56
CA GLU A 165 15.98 8.36 -8.99
C GLU A 165 16.22 8.80 -7.54
N ALA A 166 16.09 10.11 -7.27
CA ALA A 166 16.19 10.65 -5.92
C ALA A 166 15.12 10.05 -4.98
N LEU A 167 13.86 9.95 -5.45
CA LEU A 167 12.78 9.32 -4.69
C LEU A 167 13.03 7.83 -4.44
N GLY A 168 13.53 7.09 -5.42
CA GLY A 168 13.87 5.67 -5.26
C GLY A 168 14.99 5.45 -4.24
N SER A 169 16.02 6.30 -4.26
CA SER A 169 17.10 6.30 -3.28
C SER A 169 16.60 6.63 -1.86
N LEU A 170 15.64 7.54 -1.75
CA LEU A 170 15.01 7.92 -0.49
C LEU A 170 14.13 6.79 0.07
N ALA A 171 13.29 6.19 -0.77
CA ALA A 171 12.36 5.11 -0.41
C ALA A 171 13.08 3.82 0.01
N SER A 172 14.33 3.63 -0.45
CA SER A 172 15.16 2.46 -0.07
C SER A 172 15.75 2.57 1.34
N LYS A 173 15.62 3.73 2.01
CA LYS A 173 16.17 3.96 3.36
C LYS A 173 15.05 3.80 4.41
N PRO A 174 15.05 2.72 5.21
CA PRO A 174 13.95 2.43 6.15
C PRO A 174 13.75 3.53 7.20
N SER A 175 14.83 4.15 7.68
CA SER A 175 14.77 5.26 8.64
C SER A 175 14.13 6.55 8.09
N LEU A 176 14.13 6.74 6.76
CA LEU A 176 13.44 7.87 6.13
C LEU A 176 11.95 7.59 5.94
N LEU A 177 11.56 6.33 5.73
CA LEU A 177 10.15 5.94 5.71
C LEU A 177 9.50 6.16 7.07
N ASP A 178 10.22 5.86 8.16
CA ASP A 178 9.74 6.13 9.52
C ASP A 178 9.60 7.64 9.82
N ALA A 179 10.32 8.48 9.10
CA ALA A 179 10.25 9.94 9.20
C ALA A 179 9.16 10.56 8.31
N LEU A 180 8.59 9.80 7.36
CA LEU A 180 7.59 10.30 6.39
C LEU A 180 6.41 11.02 7.03
N PRO A 181 5.79 10.53 8.12
CA PRO A 181 4.67 11.23 8.73
C PRO A 181 5.04 12.64 9.21
N ARG A 182 6.28 12.84 9.70
CA ARG A 182 6.77 14.16 10.11
C ARG A 182 7.11 15.03 8.91
N THR A 183 7.70 14.47 7.86
CA THR A 183 8.06 15.25 6.67
C THR A 183 6.83 15.67 5.86
N ILE A 184 5.77 14.86 5.83
CA ILE A 184 4.46 15.24 5.26
C ILE A 184 3.90 16.46 6.02
N GLY A 185 3.89 16.43 7.36
CA GLY A 185 3.42 17.58 8.15
C GLY A 185 4.26 18.85 7.93
N LEU A 186 5.57 18.71 7.71
CA LEU A 186 6.44 19.85 7.35
C LEU A 186 6.17 20.36 5.93
N LEU A 187 5.91 19.47 4.97
CA LEU A 187 5.55 19.83 3.59
C LEU A 187 4.21 20.54 3.54
N GLU A 188 3.20 20.05 4.27
CA GLU A 188 1.90 20.70 4.42
C GLU A 188 2.06 22.11 5.02
N ALA A 189 2.87 22.26 6.06
CA ALA A 189 3.19 23.57 6.62
C ALA A 189 3.94 24.48 5.64
N ALA A 190 4.76 23.90 4.75
CA ALA A 190 5.51 24.63 3.73
C ALA A 190 4.66 25.03 2.50
N THR A 191 3.48 24.44 2.29
CA THR A 191 2.59 24.79 1.15
C THR A 191 2.13 26.25 1.16
N GLY A 192 2.22 26.94 2.30
CA GLY A 192 1.91 28.37 2.44
C GLY A 192 3.09 29.33 2.29
N LEU A 193 4.30 28.83 2.03
CA LEU A 193 5.51 29.66 1.92
C LEU A 193 5.71 30.15 0.48
N THR A 194 6.13 31.40 0.33
CA THR A 194 6.55 31.94 -0.98
C THR A 194 7.96 31.49 -1.36
N ASP A 195 8.30 31.51 -2.65
CA ASP A 195 9.66 31.18 -3.13
C ASP A 195 10.75 32.02 -2.45
N GLU A 196 10.45 33.29 -2.14
CA GLU A 196 11.36 34.18 -1.42
C GLU A 196 11.56 33.75 0.05
N GLN A 197 10.49 33.28 0.70
CA GLN A 197 10.57 32.73 2.05
C GLN A 197 11.32 31.40 2.08
N ILE A 198 11.12 30.54 1.07
CA ILE A 198 11.85 29.27 0.92
C ILE A 198 13.33 29.55 0.69
N THR A 199 13.68 30.50 -0.18
CA THR A 199 15.07 30.87 -0.47
C THR A 199 15.74 31.45 0.77
N SER A 200 15.05 32.33 1.50
CA SER A 200 15.54 32.92 2.74
C SER A 200 15.74 31.88 3.84
N ALA A 201 14.79 30.96 4.01
CA ALA A 201 14.88 29.88 4.98
C ALA A 201 16.02 28.91 4.63
N THR A 202 16.17 28.55 3.35
CA THR A 202 17.24 27.67 2.87
C THR A 202 18.61 28.29 3.11
N TRP A 203 18.76 29.59 2.81
CA TRP A 203 19.99 30.33 3.10
C TRP A 203 20.28 30.41 4.60
N ALA A 204 19.26 30.67 5.43
CA ALA A 204 19.41 30.77 6.88
C ALA A 204 19.81 29.42 7.51
N LEU A 205 19.20 28.32 7.07
CA LEU A 205 19.52 26.96 7.55
C LEU A 205 20.92 26.49 7.10
N GLY A 206 21.47 27.09 6.05
CA GLY A 206 22.85 26.85 5.62
C GLY A 206 23.92 27.55 6.47
N GLN A 207 23.53 28.42 7.41
CA GLN A 207 24.48 29.06 8.32
C GLN A 207 24.99 28.08 9.38
N PRO A 208 26.29 28.11 9.73
CA PRO A 208 26.92 27.11 10.61
C PRO A 208 26.28 27.01 12.00
N ASP A 209 25.71 28.11 12.51
CA ASP A 209 25.14 28.19 13.86
C ASP A 209 23.60 28.19 13.87
N ALA A 210 22.95 28.01 12.70
CA ALA A 210 21.50 28.14 12.56
C ALA A 210 20.74 27.17 13.48
N PHE A 211 21.18 25.92 13.55
CA PHE A 211 20.56 24.91 14.40
C PHE A 211 20.70 25.22 15.89
N GLN A 212 21.83 25.78 16.30
CA GLN A 212 22.07 26.16 17.69
C GLN A 212 21.23 27.37 18.08
N ALA A 213 21.12 28.36 17.18
CA ALA A 213 20.23 29.51 17.36
C ALA A 213 18.74 29.11 17.44
N LEU A 214 18.31 28.09 16.68
CA LEU A 214 16.95 27.55 16.74
C LEU A 214 16.64 26.77 18.03
N GLN A 215 17.66 26.37 18.80
CA GLN A 215 17.49 25.68 20.08
C GLN A 215 17.54 26.65 21.27
N ASP A 216 18.02 27.88 21.07
CA ASP A 216 18.14 28.89 22.11
C ASP A 216 16.84 29.71 22.23
N GLU A 217 16.09 29.48 23.33
CA GLU A 217 14.84 30.22 23.59
C GLU A 217 15.03 31.73 23.71
N GLY A 218 16.19 32.18 24.21
CA GLY A 218 16.52 33.59 24.34
C GLY A 218 16.63 34.23 22.95
N VAL A 219 17.36 33.59 22.05
CA VAL A 219 17.52 34.03 20.66
C VAL A 219 16.18 34.05 19.93
N LEU A 220 15.35 33.01 20.08
CA LEU A 220 14.02 32.95 19.48
C LEU A 220 13.07 34.04 19.99
N LYS A 221 13.17 34.40 21.27
CA LYS A 221 12.36 35.47 21.87
C LYS A 221 12.78 36.85 21.33
N ILE A 222 14.09 37.11 21.23
CA ILE A 222 14.62 38.33 20.63
C ILE A 222 14.21 38.42 19.16
N ALA A 223 14.31 37.33 18.41
CA ALA A 223 13.87 37.28 17.01
C ALA A 223 12.39 37.65 16.85
N ARG A 224 11.51 37.14 17.72
CA ARG A 224 10.09 37.53 17.74
C ARG A 224 9.89 39.00 18.05
N GLN A 225 10.56 39.53 19.07
CA GLN A 225 10.48 40.95 19.41
C GLN A 225 10.97 41.85 18.27
N CYS A 226 12.07 41.46 17.60
CA CYS A 226 12.56 42.17 16.42
C CYS A 226 11.59 42.11 15.23
N HIS A 227 10.77 41.06 15.12
CA HIS A 227 9.74 40.95 14.10
C HIS A 227 8.53 41.87 14.36
N GLU A 228 8.23 42.15 15.63
CA GLU A 228 7.17 43.09 16.03
C GLU A 228 7.56 44.56 15.83
N LEU A 229 8.84 44.86 15.61
CA LEU A 229 9.32 46.21 15.32
C LEU A 229 8.97 46.65 13.89
N LEU A 230 8.82 47.97 13.73
CA LEU A 230 8.72 48.60 12.40
C LEU A 230 9.98 48.28 11.56
N PRO A 231 9.86 48.17 10.22
CA PRO A 231 11.00 47.81 9.36
C PRO A 231 12.24 48.68 9.54
N SER A 232 12.06 50.00 9.65
CA SER A 232 13.16 50.95 9.87
C SER A 232 13.85 50.78 11.22
N SER A 233 13.08 50.42 12.25
CA SER A 233 13.61 50.16 13.60
C SER A 233 14.39 48.84 13.63
N ARG A 234 13.89 47.82 12.93
CA ARG A 234 14.59 46.54 12.77
C ARG A 234 15.92 46.71 12.04
N ASP A 235 15.96 47.48 10.96
CA ASP A 235 17.20 47.75 10.22
C ASP A 235 18.23 48.49 11.08
N ALA A 236 17.79 49.45 11.90
CA ALA A 236 18.66 50.15 12.84
C ALA A 236 19.25 49.19 13.90
N VAL A 237 18.42 48.32 14.47
CA VAL A 237 18.85 47.29 15.44
C VAL A 237 19.87 46.33 14.81
N LEU A 238 19.59 45.84 13.60
CA LEU A 238 20.51 44.95 12.88
C LEU A 238 21.84 45.65 12.56
N SER A 239 21.80 46.94 12.19
CA SER A 239 23.01 47.73 11.96
C SER A 239 23.86 47.90 13.21
N MET A 240 23.22 48.15 14.37
CA MET A 240 23.90 48.25 15.67
C MET A 240 24.53 46.91 16.07
N ILE A 241 23.81 45.80 15.91
CA ILE A 241 24.33 44.46 16.17
C ILE A 241 25.56 44.18 15.28
N ALA A 242 25.48 44.54 14.00
CA ALA A 242 26.62 44.38 13.08
C ALA A 242 27.82 45.27 13.46
N GLN A 243 27.58 46.48 14.00
CA GLN A 243 28.64 47.35 14.51
C GLN A 243 29.29 46.78 15.77
N LEU A 244 28.50 46.30 16.73
CA LEU A 244 29.00 45.64 17.95
C LEU A 244 29.81 44.40 17.62
N GLY A 245 29.32 43.55 16.72
CA GLY A 245 30.05 42.36 16.28
C GLY A 245 31.41 42.71 15.66
N ARG A 246 31.50 43.80 14.88
CA ARG A 246 32.78 44.29 14.33
C ARG A 246 33.73 44.84 15.41
N LEU A 247 33.21 45.42 16.48
CA LEU A 247 34.02 45.90 17.61
C LEU A 247 34.55 44.74 18.44
N GLU A 248 33.77 43.68 18.64
CA GLU A 248 34.18 42.49 19.40
C GLU A 248 35.13 41.58 18.61
N SER A 249 34.96 41.47 17.29
CA SER A 249 35.88 40.74 16.40
C SER A 249 37.10 41.57 15.94
N GLY A 250 37.09 42.87 16.26
CA GLY A 250 38.23 43.76 16.14
C GLY A 250 39.26 43.50 17.23
N LYS A 251 40.22 42.63 16.94
CA LYS A 251 41.54 42.59 17.58
C LYS A 251 42.06 44.02 17.84
N ALA A 252 42.34 44.33 19.11
CA ALA A 252 43.53 45.08 19.47
C ALA A 252 44.79 44.26 19.12
#